data_AF-A0A957VX12-F1
#
_entry.id   AF-A0A957VX12-F1
#
_cell.length_a   1.000
_cell.length_b   1.000
_cell.length_c   1.000
_cell.angle_alpha   90.00
_cell.angle_beta   90.00
_cell.angle_gamma   90.00
#
_symmetry.space_group_name_H-M   'P 1'
#
loop_
_entity.id
_entity.type
_entity.pdbx_description
1 polymer ?
#
loop_
_entity_poly.entity_id
_entity_poly.type
_entity_poly.pdbx_seq_one_letter_code
_entity_poly.pdbx_strand_id
1 'polypeptide(L)'
;MSRAATFRFYADLNDFLPAHKRQRPFIHRFDLNASVKDMIESLGVPHTEIELILANGGPIDFSYLVQDGDRIAVYPFFTVLTPDSSHRVRPAPLDPPRFVLDVHLGQLARYLRMLGFDTLYRNNFDDEALARISNTEQRILLTRDRGLLKRSLVVYGYCLRTTRPRQQLLDVLHRFDLFEAVRPFQRCLV
;
A
#
# COMPACT_ATOMS: atom_id res chain seq x y z
N MET A 1 -12.98 29.17 -22.74
CA MET A 1 -11.81 28.26 -22.86
C MET A 1 -12.28 26.89 -22.40
N SER A 2 -12.10 25.85 -23.21
CA SER A 2 -12.54 24.50 -22.83
C SER A 2 -11.61 23.95 -21.77
N ARG A 3 -12.16 23.55 -20.62
CA ARG A 3 -11.41 23.01 -19.48
C ARG A 3 -11.35 21.49 -19.62
N ALA A 4 -10.31 20.86 -19.07
CA ALA A 4 -10.14 19.42 -19.15
C ALA A 4 -9.63 18.84 -17.84
N ALA A 5 -10.22 17.73 -17.42
CA ALA A 5 -9.76 16.94 -16.28
C ALA A 5 -9.50 15.50 -16.72
N THR A 6 -8.61 14.80 -16.03
CA THR A 6 -8.31 13.39 -16.27
C THR A 6 -9.05 12.53 -15.24
N PHE A 7 -9.91 11.64 -15.71
CA PHE A 7 -10.64 10.71 -14.85
C PHE A 7 -10.07 9.29 -14.94
N ARG A 8 -10.08 8.58 -13.81
CA ARG A 8 -9.83 7.13 -13.73
C ARG A 8 -10.81 6.48 -12.76
N PHE A 9 -11.48 5.43 -13.24
CA PHE A 9 -12.40 4.63 -12.45
C PHE A 9 -11.78 3.28 -12.12
N TYR A 10 -12.02 2.78 -10.92
CA TYR A 10 -11.42 1.56 -10.39
C TYR A 10 -12.44 0.43 -10.26
N ALA A 11 -11.95 -0.82 -10.32
CA ALA A 11 -12.73 -2.04 -10.13
C ALA A 11 -14.00 -2.10 -11.00
N ASP A 12 -15.13 -2.49 -10.42
CA ASP A 12 -16.45 -2.70 -11.02
C ASP A 12 -17.09 -1.42 -11.57
N LEU A 13 -16.66 -0.22 -11.14
CA LEU A 13 -17.11 1.04 -11.78
C LEU A 13 -16.79 1.10 -13.28
N ASN A 14 -15.85 0.29 -13.77
CA ASN A 14 -15.52 0.22 -15.19
C ASN A 14 -16.60 -0.46 -16.03
N ASP A 15 -17.52 -1.22 -15.43
CA ASP A 15 -18.57 -1.91 -16.18
C ASP A 15 -19.60 -0.93 -16.75
N PHE A 16 -19.76 0.24 -16.11
CA PHE A 16 -20.56 1.37 -16.59
C PHE A 16 -19.92 2.14 -17.76
N LEU A 17 -18.61 2.02 -17.98
CA LEU A 17 -17.89 2.83 -18.96
C LEU A 17 -17.82 2.16 -20.35
N PRO A 18 -17.71 2.93 -21.44
CA PRO A 18 -17.34 2.40 -22.76
C PRO A 18 -15.98 1.70 -22.74
N ALA A 19 -15.83 0.62 -23.52
CA ALA A 19 -14.64 -0.23 -23.53
C ALA A 19 -13.30 0.53 -23.68
N HIS A 20 -13.27 1.61 -24.48
CA HIS A 20 -12.06 2.41 -24.71
C HIS A 20 -11.64 3.28 -23.50
N LYS A 21 -12.52 3.47 -22.51
CA LYS A 21 -12.26 4.21 -21.26
C LYS A 21 -11.99 3.31 -20.06
N ARG A 22 -12.28 2.00 -20.17
CA ARG A 22 -12.10 1.05 -19.07
C ARG A 22 -10.63 0.88 -18.68
N GLN A 23 -10.41 0.75 -17.38
CA GLN A 23 -9.15 0.41 -16.70
C GLN A 23 -7.97 1.36 -17.01
N ARG A 24 -8.24 2.55 -17.55
CA ARG A 24 -7.23 3.54 -17.96
C ARG A 24 -7.66 4.96 -17.62
N PRO A 25 -6.72 5.89 -17.39
CA PRO A 25 -7.06 7.29 -17.31
C PRO A 25 -7.49 7.82 -18.68
N PHE A 26 -8.46 8.73 -18.72
CA PHE A 26 -8.87 9.43 -19.93
C PHE A 26 -9.20 10.90 -19.64
N ILE A 27 -9.03 11.75 -20.65
CA ILE A 27 -9.33 13.18 -20.55
C ILE A 27 -10.82 13.39 -20.82
N HIS A 28 -11.48 14.13 -19.94
CA HIS A 28 -12.84 14.62 -20.10
C HIS A 28 -12.80 16.14 -20.21
N ARG A 29 -13.35 16.67 -21.31
CA ARG A 29 -13.44 18.12 -21.55
C ARG A 29 -14.82 18.62 -21.16
N PHE A 30 -14.86 19.79 -20.53
CA PHE A 30 -16.08 20.41 -20.03
C PHE A 30 -16.00 21.94 -20.14
N ASP A 31 -17.15 22.56 -20.39
CA ASP A 31 -17.24 24.01 -20.58
C ASP A 31 -18.00 24.71 -19.45
N LEU A 32 -18.77 23.96 -18.64
CA LEU A 32 -19.51 24.46 -17.48
C LEU A 32 -18.81 24.06 -16.19
N ASN A 33 -18.89 24.92 -15.18
CA ASN A 33 -18.55 24.53 -13.81
C ASN A 33 -19.60 23.53 -13.34
N ALA A 34 -19.23 22.26 -13.28
CA ALA A 34 -20.08 21.19 -12.78
C ALA A 34 -19.42 20.54 -11.56
N SER A 35 -20.25 19.99 -10.68
CA SER A 35 -19.74 19.21 -9.57
C SER A 35 -19.10 17.92 -10.09
N VAL A 36 -18.19 17.33 -9.30
CA VAL A 36 -17.59 16.05 -9.62
C VAL A 36 -18.65 14.96 -9.74
N LYS A 37 -19.74 15.05 -8.96
CA LYS A 37 -20.89 14.17 -9.06
C LYS A 37 -21.53 14.24 -10.45
N ASP A 38 -21.90 15.44 -10.89
CA ASP A 38 -22.56 15.62 -12.19
C ASP A 38 -21.68 15.11 -13.34
N MET A 39 -20.36 15.36 -13.27
CA MET A 39 -19.43 14.86 -14.28
C MET A 39 -19.34 13.34 -14.28
N ILE A 40 -19.26 12.71 -13.10
CA ILE A 40 -19.21 11.26 -12.98
C ILE A 40 -20.50 10.61 -13.51
N GLU A 41 -21.66 11.17 -13.16
CA GLU A 41 -22.96 10.69 -13.66
C GLU A 41 -23.07 10.87 -15.19
N SER A 42 -22.56 11.99 -15.73
CA SER A 42 -22.51 12.21 -17.20
C SER A 42 -21.62 11.20 -17.94
N LEU A 43 -20.65 10.61 -17.24
CA LEU A 43 -19.79 9.54 -17.76
C LEU A 43 -20.45 8.15 -17.68
N GLY A 44 -21.62 8.06 -17.03
CA GLY A 44 -22.45 6.87 -16.93
C GLY A 44 -22.35 6.11 -15.61
N VAL A 45 -21.56 6.58 -14.65
CA VAL A 45 -21.36 5.90 -13.35
C VAL A 45 -22.32 6.51 -12.31
N PRO A 46 -23.24 5.73 -11.71
CA PRO A 46 -24.13 6.25 -10.69
C PRO A 46 -23.35 6.64 -9.43
N HIS A 47 -23.62 7.82 -8.87
CA HIS A 47 -22.93 8.26 -7.64
C HIS A 47 -23.18 7.33 -6.44
N THR A 48 -24.29 6.61 -6.46
CA THR A 48 -24.66 5.64 -5.43
C THR A 48 -23.74 4.43 -5.39
N GLU A 49 -22.90 4.20 -6.40
CA GLU A 49 -21.92 3.10 -6.47
C GLU A 49 -20.54 3.52 -5.90
N ILE A 50 -20.39 4.77 -5.45
CA ILE A 50 -19.09 5.38 -5.16
C ILE A 50 -18.92 5.59 -3.65
N GLU A 51 -17.77 5.16 -3.12
CA GLU A 51 -17.41 5.39 -1.71
C GLU A 51 -16.34 6.47 -1.54
N LEU A 52 -15.40 6.59 -2.49
CA LEU A 52 -14.28 7.53 -2.38
C LEU A 52 -13.96 8.20 -3.71
N ILE A 53 -13.80 9.53 -3.67
CA ILE A 53 -13.33 10.34 -4.78
C ILE A 53 -12.07 11.08 -4.33
N LEU A 54 -11.03 11.04 -5.17
CA LEU A 54 -9.81 11.81 -4.96
C LEU A 54 -9.62 12.82 -6.09
N ALA A 55 -9.36 14.08 -5.76
CA ALA A 55 -8.82 15.08 -6.69
C ALA A 55 -7.35 15.32 -6.37
N ASN A 56 -6.48 15.11 -7.36
CA ASN A 56 -5.03 15.32 -7.25
C ASN A 56 -4.39 14.57 -6.06
N GLY A 57 -5.00 13.44 -5.65
CA GLY A 57 -4.56 12.60 -4.54
C GLY A 57 -5.18 12.92 -3.18
N GLY A 58 -5.95 14.00 -3.05
CA GLY A 58 -6.68 14.36 -1.82
C GLY A 58 -8.17 13.98 -1.88
N PRO A 59 -8.79 13.56 -0.77
CA PRO A 59 -10.21 13.21 -0.74
C PRO A 59 -11.09 14.45 -0.94
N ILE A 60 -12.17 14.28 -1.71
CA ILE A 60 -13.18 15.31 -1.97
C ILE A 60 -14.58 14.73 -1.82
N ASP A 61 -15.56 15.60 -1.59
CA ASP A 61 -16.98 15.24 -1.60
C ASP A 61 -17.62 15.46 -2.98
N PHE A 62 -18.89 15.03 -3.11
CA PHE A 62 -19.66 15.13 -4.35
C PHE A 62 -19.91 16.56 -4.83
N SER A 63 -19.82 17.57 -3.96
CA SER A 63 -20.07 18.99 -4.29
C SER A 63 -18.85 19.69 -4.90
N TYR A 64 -17.68 19.05 -4.86
CA TYR A 64 -16.44 19.60 -5.39
C TYR A 64 -16.59 20.03 -6.85
N LEU A 65 -16.26 21.29 -7.15
CA LEU A 65 -16.27 21.82 -8.51
C LEU A 65 -14.97 21.48 -9.21
N VAL A 66 -15.05 20.71 -10.29
CA VAL A 66 -13.86 20.20 -10.99
C VAL A 66 -13.09 21.35 -11.64
N GLN A 67 -11.79 21.39 -11.35
CA GLN A 67 -10.87 22.39 -11.88
C GLN A 67 -10.21 21.94 -13.19
N ASP A 68 -9.77 22.92 -13.99
CA ASP A 68 -8.97 22.61 -15.17
C ASP A 68 -7.65 21.95 -14.76
N GLY A 69 -7.27 20.86 -15.42
CA GLY A 69 -6.08 20.08 -15.14
C GLY A 69 -6.23 19.03 -14.03
N ASP A 70 -7.37 18.94 -13.37
CA ASP A 70 -7.57 18.00 -12.27
C ASP A 70 -7.37 16.54 -12.66
N ARG A 71 -6.84 15.76 -11.71
CA ARG A 71 -6.79 14.30 -11.80
C ARG A 71 -7.77 13.70 -10.81
N ILE A 72 -8.88 13.20 -11.32
CA ILE A 72 -9.97 12.60 -10.54
C ILE A 72 -9.85 11.08 -10.56
N ALA A 73 -9.75 10.48 -9.38
CA ALA A 73 -9.81 9.03 -9.18
C ALA A 73 -11.08 8.67 -8.41
N VAL A 74 -11.82 7.67 -8.91
CA VAL A 74 -13.14 7.28 -8.38
C VAL A 74 -13.13 5.81 -8.01
N TYR A 75 -13.52 5.50 -6.77
CA TYR A 75 -13.48 4.16 -6.18
C TYR A 75 -14.88 3.72 -5.74
N PRO A 76 -15.25 2.45 -5.96
CA PRO A 76 -16.51 1.88 -5.48
C PRO A 76 -16.46 1.63 -3.97
N PHE A 77 -17.56 1.13 -3.42
CA PHE A 77 -17.55 0.56 -2.07
C PHE A 77 -16.52 -0.56 -1.93
N PHE A 78 -15.72 -0.50 -0.87
CA PHE A 78 -14.84 -1.56 -0.44
C PHE A 78 -15.18 -1.95 1.00
N THR A 79 -15.60 -3.20 1.18
CA THR A 79 -15.64 -3.78 2.51
C THR A 79 -14.21 -4.12 2.90
N VAL A 80 -13.66 -3.41 3.90
CA VAL A 80 -12.50 -3.91 4.64
C VAL A 80 -12.97 -5.16 5.39
N LEU A 81 -12.80 -6.32 4.77
CA LEU A 81 -13.02 -7.60 5.42
C LEU A 81 -11.98 -7.73 6.53
N THR A 82 -12.36 -7.38 7.75
CA THR A 82 -11.58 -7.69 8.94
C THR A 82 -11.95 -9.12 9.31
N PRO A 83 -11.09 -10.12 9.03
CA PRO A 83 -11.40 -11.48 9.42
C PRO A 83 -11.55 -11.54 10.94
N ASP A 84 -12.64 -12.15 11.41
CA ASP A 84 -12.75 -12.53 12.82
C ASP A 84 -11.49 -13.33 13.20
N SER A 85 -10.98 -13.06 14.39
CA SER A 85 -9.87 -13.76 15.03
C SER A 85 -9.96 -15.29 14.89
N SER A 86 -11.17 -15.86 14.94
CA SER A 86 -11.46 -17.29 14.78
C SER A 86 -11.17 -17.85 13.38
N HIS A 87 -11.13 -17.01 12.35
CA HIS A 87 -10.92 -17.38 10.95
C HIS A 87 -9.59 -16.87 10.38
N ARG A 88 -8.69 -16.35 11.24
CA ARG A 88 -7.37 -15.94 10.79
C ARG A 88 -6.52 -17.15 10.45
N VAL A 89 -6.19 -17.28 9.17
CA VAL A 89 -5.25 -18.29 8.66
C VAL A 89 -3.81 -17.99 9.12
N ARG A 90 -3.52 -16.74 9.48
CA ARG A 90 -2.23 -16.33 10.06
C ARG A 90 -2.38 -16.05 11.54
N PRO A 91 -1.38 -16.38 12.37
CA PRO A 91 -1.39 -15.99 13.77
C PRO A 91 -1.45 -14.47 13.93
N ALA A 92 -1.81 -14.01 15.14
CA ALA A 92 -1.89 -12.60 15.46
C ALA A 92 -0.57 -11.86 15.12
N PRO A 93 -0.64 -10.60 14.67
CA PRO A 93 0.55 -9.78 14.46
C PRO A 93 1.43 -9.71 15.72
N LEU A 94 2.73 -9.59 15.52
CA LEU A 94 3.68 -9.39 16.60
C LEU A 94 3.67 -7.91 17.04
N ASP A 95 3.58 -7.67 18.35
CA ASP A 95 3.61 -6.33 18.94
C ASP A 95 4.51 -6.34 20.20
N PRO A 96 5.64 -5.58 20.23
CA PRO A 96 6.17 -4.78 19.13
C PRO A 96 6.78 -5.67 18.02
N PRO A 97 6.73 -5.22 16.75
CA PRO A 97 7.33 -5.96 15.66
C PRO A 97 8.86 -5.96 15.72
N ARG A 98 9.44 -7.12 15.44
CA ARG A 98 10.90 -7.32 15.31
C ARG A 98 11.19 -7.88 13.94
N PHE A 99 12.30 -7.48 13.34
CA PHE A 99 12.65 -7.83 11.96
C PHE A 99 13.91 -8.69 11.90
N VAL A 100 13.93 -9.59 10.93
CA VAL A 100 15.15 -10.23 10.42
C VAL A 100 15.18 -10.02 8.90
N LEU A 101 16.32 -9.60 8.38
CA LEU A 101 16.46 -9.19 6.98
C LEU A 101 17.39 -10.13 6.22
N ASP A 102 16.99 -10.44 4.99
CA ASP A 102 17.83 -11.06 3.96
C ASP A 102 19.14 -10.28 3.74
N VAL A 103 20.22 -10.99 3.40
CA VAL A 103 21.58 -10.46 3.20
C VAL A 103 21.64 -9.29 2.21
N HIS A 104 20.73 -9.23 1.24
CA HIS A 104 20.69 -8.16 0.23
C HIS A 104 20.01 -6.86 0.69
N LEU A 105 19.52 -6.81 1.94
CA LEU A 105 18.70 -5.69 2.45
C LEU A 105 19.43 -4.82 3.48
N GLY A 106 20.77 -4.80 3.48
CA GLY A 106 21.56 -4.07 4.48
C GLY A 106 21.22 -2.58 4.61
N GLN A 107 20.90 -1.89 3.51
CA GLN A 107 20.48 -0.47 3.59
C GLN A 107 19.14 -0.29 4.30
N LEU A 108 18.17 -1.17 4.05
CA LEU A 108 16.89 -1.16 4.75
C LEU A 108 17.09 -1.48 6.23
N ALA A 109 17.98 -2.42 6.56
CA ALA A 109 18.32 -2.76 7.94
C ALA A 109 18.80 -1.53 8.71
N ARG A 110 19.70 -0.75 8.09
CA ARG A 110 20.21 0.49 8.66
C ARG A 110 19.08 1.51 8.90
N TYR A 111 18.19 1.71 7.93
CA TYR A 111 17.08 2.65 8.09
C TYR A 111 16.12 2.26 9.21
N LEU A 112 15.74 0.97 9.30
CA LEU A 112 14.86 0.49 10.37
C LEU A 112 15.50 0.70 11.75
N ARG A 113 16.80 0.43 11.90
CA ARG A 113 17.55 0.71 13.14
C ARG A 113 17.60 2.21 13.45
N MET A 114 17.82 3.07 12.45
CA MET A 114 17.80 4.53 12.64
C MET A 114 16.45 5.02 13.17
N LEU A 115 15.34 4.40 12.75
CA LEU A 115 13.99 4.71 13.23
C LEU A 115 13.63 4.04 14.58
N GLY A 116 14.53 3.23 15.16
CA GLY A 116 14.36 2.61 16.47
C GLY A 116 13.88 1.16 16.48
N PHE A 117 13.65 0.55 15.31
CA PHE A 117 13.07 -0.79 15.22
C PHE A 117 14.10 -1.90 15.48
N ASP A 118 13.67 -2.94 16.22
CA ASP A 118 14.49 -4.13 16.46
C ASP A 118 14.74 -4.87 15.15
N THR A 119 15.97 -4.82 14.65
CA THR A 119 16.31 -5.28 13.31
C THR A 119 17.59 -6.10 13.34
N LEU A 120 17.44 -7.40 13.12
CA LEU A 120 18.56 -8.33 12.98
C LEU A 120 18.95 -8.44 11.51
N TYR A 121 20.23 -8.25 11.25
CA TYR A 121 20.84 -8.37 9.92
C TYR A 121 22.27 -8.85 10.09
N ARG A 122 22.67 -9.85 9.30
CA ARG A 122 24.06 -10.27 9.11
C ARG A 122 24.26 -10.64 7.65
N ASN A 123 25.46 -10.37 7.14
CA ASN A 123 25.82 -10.60 5.74
C ASN A 123 26.06 -12.08 5.38
N ASN A 124 26.03 -12.99 6.37
CA ASN A 124 26.37 -14.39 6.22
C ASN A 124 25.24 -15.36 6.62
N PHE A 125 24.01 -14.87 6.77
CA PHE A 125 22.87 -15.76 6.98
C PHE A 125 22.45 -16.39 5.66
N ASP A 126 22.37 -17.72 5.65
CA ASP A 126 21.68 -18.44 4.59
C ASP A 126 20.16 -18.46 4.85
N ASP A 127 19.41 -18.92 3.85
CA ASP A 127 17.95 -19.02 3.90
C ASP A 127 17.45 -19.90 5.06
N GLU A 128 18.21 -20.94 5.43
CA GLU A 128 17.83 -21.85 6.52
C GLU A 128 17.97 -21.17 7.88
N ALA A 129 19.08 -20.48 8.10
CA ALA A 129 19.32 -19.65 9.25
C ALA A 129 18.27 -18.54 9.36
N LEU A 130 17.96 -17.84 8.26
CA LEU A 130 16.93 -16.80 8.24
C LEU A 130 15.55 -17.34 8.65
N ALA A 131 15.13 -18.48 8.07
CA ALA A 131 13.86 -19.11 8.42
C ALA A 131 13.83 -19.55 9.89
N ARG A 132 14.89 -20.21 10.37
CA ARG A 132 15.01 -20.66 11.76
C ARG A 132 14.99 -19.49 12.74
N ILE A 133 15.75 -18.43 12.48
CA ILE A 133 15.80 -17.22 13.30
C ILE A 133 14.41 -16.55 13.33
N SER A 134 13.76 -16.40 12.18
CA SER A 134 12.41 -15.80 12.12
C SER A 134 11.42 -16.54 13.00
N ASN A 135 11.48 -17.87 13.03
CA ASN A 135 10.59 -18.71 13.82
C ASN A 135 10.95 -18.69 15.31
N THR A 136 12.21 -18.96 15.64
CA THR A 136 12.67 -19.12 17.04
C THR A 136 12.65 -17.80 17.80
N GLU A 137 13.05 -16.71 17.15
CA GLU A 137 13.06 -15.38 17.76
C GLU A 137 11.77 -14.60 17.51
N GLN A 138 10.74 -15.20 16.88
CA GLN A 138 9.48 -14.53 16.54
C GLN A 138 9.75 -13.16 15.89
N ARG A 139 10.37 -13.20 14.70
CA ARG A 139 10.71 -12.02 13.90
C ARG A 139 10.04 -12.11 12.53
N ILE A 140 9.64 -10.96 12.02
CA ILE A 140 9.14 -10.79 10.66
C ILE A 140 10.34 -10.88 9.70
N LEU A 141 10.33 -11.87 8.82
CA LEU A 141 11.34 -12.02 7.77
C LEU A 141 11.03 -11.09 6.60
N LEU A 142 11.94 -10.15 6.32
CA LEU A 142 11.89 -9.31 5.12
C LEU A 142 12.84 -9.89 4.08
N THR A 143 12.31 -10.23 2.91
CA THR A 143 13.09 -10.73 1.76
C THR A 143 12.40 -10.36 0.45
N ARG A 144 13.12 -10.48 -0.67
CA ARG A 144 12.53 -10.48 -2.02
C ARG A 144 12.35 -11.90 -2.56
N ASP A 145 12.94 -12.90 -1.90
CA ASP A 145 12.86 -14.29 -2.29
C ASP A 145 11.52 -14.91 -1.83
N ARG A 146 10.70 -15.27 -2.81
CA ARG A 146 9.40 -15.90 -2.57
C ARG A 146 9.52 -17.37 -2.20
N GLY A 147 10.58 -18.04 -2.61
CA GLY A 147 10.91 -19.41 -2.22
C GLY A 147 11.20 -19.52 -0.73
N LEU A 148 12.00 -18.59 -0.19
CA LEU A 148 12.26 -18.50 1.25
C LEU A 148 10.96 -18.30 2.05
N LEU A 149 10.09 -17.39 1.60
CA LEU A 149 8.78 -17.14 2.25
C LEU A 149 7.78 -18.30 2.17
N LYS A 150 7.99 -19.28 1.29
CA LYS A 150 7.14 -20.47 1.17
C LYS A 150 7.54 -21.59 2.14
N ARG A 151 8.65 -21.46 2.87
CA ARG A 151 9.07 -22.46 3.86
C ARG A 151 8.10 -22.45 5.04
N SER A 152 7.69 -23.64 5.48
CA SER A 152 6.73 -23.82 6.59
C SER A 152 7.19 -23.20 7.91
N LEU A 153 8.51 -23.07 8.13
CA LEU A 153 9.08 -22.39 9.29
C LEU A 153 8.84 -20.88 9.30
N VAL A 154 8.60 -20.25 8.14
CA VAL A 154 8.39 -18.80 8.05
C VAL A 154 6.93 -18.49 8.33
N VAL A 155 6.64 -18.17 9.59
CA VAL A 155 5.29 -17.80 10.05
C VAL A 155 4.97 -16.34 9.73
N TYR A 156 5.92 -15.44 9.96
CA TYR A 156 5.80 -14.00 9.72
C TYR A 156 6.79 -13.57 8.65
N GLY A 157 6.29 -13.09 7.52
CA GLY A 157 7.17 -12.62 6.45
C GLY A 157 6.53 -11.58 5.54
N TYR A 158 7.38 -10.81 4.87
CA TYR A 158 6.97 -9.80 3.91
C TYR A 158 7.88 -9.82 2.68
N CYS A 159 7.26 -9.98 1.51
CA CYS A 159 7.93 -9.92 0.22
C CYS A 159 8.05 -8.47 -0.23
N LEU A 160 9.27 -7.94 -0.23
CA LEU A 160 9.56 -6.61 -0.77
C LEU A 160 9.41 -6.63 -2.29
N ARG A 161 8.70 -5.64 -2.84
CA ARG A 161 8.44 -5.54 -4.29
C ARG A 161 9.40 -4.59 -4.99
N THR A 162 9.81 -3.55 -4.29
CA THR A 162 10.73 -2.53 -4.80
C THR A 162 12.20 -2.88 -4.47
N THR A 163 13.11 -2.40 -5.32
CA THR A 163 14.56 -2.49 -5.10
C THR A 163 15.15 -1.22 -4.49
N ARG A 164 14.38 -0.12 -4.43
CA ARG A 164 14.85 1.17 -3.91
C ARG A 164 14.75 1.20 -2.38
N PRO A 165 15.86 1.30 -1.61
CA PRO A 165 15.83 1.15 -0.15
C PRO A 165 14.89 2.11 0.60
N ARG A 166 14.79 3.37 0.15
CA ARG A 166 13.85 4.34 0.74
C ARG A 166 12.39 3.96 0.52
N GLN A 167 12.06 3.43 -0.65
CA GLN A 167 10.71 2.94 -0.92
C GLN A 167 10.43 1.66 -0.12
N GLN A 168 11.41 0.75 0.00
CA GLN A 168 11.27 -0.43 0.86
C GLN A 168 10.94 -0.05 2.31
N LEU A 169 11.57 1.01 2.82
CA LEU A 169 11.27 1.52 4.16
C LEU A 169 9.83 1.99 4.27
N LEU A 170 9.37 2.85 3.35
CA LEU A 170 7.97 3.32 3.34
C LEU A 170 6.99 2.15 3.23
N ASP A 171 7.27 1.19 2.36
CA ASP A 171 6.45 -0.01 2.19
C ASP A 171 6.34 -0.79 3.51
N VAL A 172 7.43 -0.95 4.27
CA VAL A 172 7.44 -1.60 5.59
C VAL A 172 6.66 -0.78 6.61
N LEU A 173 6.87 0.54 6.68
CA LEU A 173 6.19 1.41 7.64
C LEU A 173 4.66 1.39 7.44
N HIS A 174 4.20 1.48 6.19
CA HIS A 174 2.77 1.38 5.87
C HIS A 174 2.22 -0.02 6.14
N ARG A 175 2.99 -1.07 5.78
CA ARG A 175 2.51 -2.46 5.89
C ARG A 175 2.22 -2.89 7.32
N PHE A 176 3.00 -2.36 8.27
CA PHE A 176 2.98 -2.73 9.68
C PHE A 176 2.53 -1.57 10.59
N ASP A 177 2.00 -0.49 10.01
CA ASP A 177 1.47 0.67 10.72
C ASP A 177 2.43 1.27 11.76
N LEU A 178 3.66 1.58 11.31
CA LEU A 178 4.78 1.90 12.21
C LEU A 178 5.06 3.38 12.40
N PHE A 179 4.35 4.28 11.70
CA PHE A 179 4.69 5.70 11.69
C PHE A 179 4.67 6.32 13.10
N GLU A 180 3.66 6.00 13.91
CA GLU A 180 3.53 6.50 15.29
C GLU A 180 4.52 5.82 16.27
N ALA A 181 5.05 4.65 15.90
CA ALA A 181 5.98 3.88 16.70
C ALA A 181 7.46 4.29 16.49
N VAL A 182 7.74 5.24 15.58
CA VAL A 182 9.10 5.71 15.30
C VAL A 182 9.72 6.34 16.55
N ARG A 183 10.87 5.82 16.96
CA ARG A 183 11.67 6.32 18.10
C ARG A 183 13.14 6.37 17.68
N PRO A 184 13.57 7.46 17.01
CA PRO A 184 14.86 7.50 16.33
C PRO A 184 16.04 7.29 17.29
N PHE A 185 17.11 6.69 16.77
CA PHE A 185 18.41 6.54 17.43
C PHE A 185 18.41 5.76 18.76
N GLN A 186 17.41 4.90 18.98
CA GLN A 186 17.38 3.98 20.13
C GLN A 186 18.14 2.65 19.90
N ARG A 187 18.70 2.43 18.70
CA ARG A 187 19.37 1.17 18.33
C ARG A 187 20.74 1.43 17.69
N CYS A 188 21.69 0.52 17.94
CA CYS A 188 23.00 0.54 17.28
C CYS A 188 22.86 0.29 15.78
N LEU A 189 23.65 1.01 14.97
CA LEU A 189 23.66 0.84 13.50
C LEU A 189 24.54 -0.31 13.01
N VAL A 190 25.35 -0.87 13.92
CA VAL A 190 26.43 -1.85 13.66
C VAL A 190 25.88 -3.21 13.24
#